data_AF-A0A453CIU8-F1
#
_entry.id   AF-A0A453CIU8-F1
#
_cell.length_a   1.000
_cell.length_b   1.000
_cell.length_c   1.000
_cell.angle_alpha   90.00
_cell.angle_beta   90.00
_cell.angle_gamma   90.00
#
_symmetry.space_group_name_H-M   'P 1'
#
loop_
_entity.id
_entity.type
_entity.pdbx_description
1 polymer ?
#
loop_
_entity_poly.entity_id
_entity_poly.type
_entity_poly.pdbx_seq_one_letter_code
_entity_poly.pdbx_strand_id
1 'polypeptide(L)'
;HATQIRRAAGANRLVGVSHVSPSQGDDPRTTGQGLPRAPRVRGEHAAAAIKCGPNPRRHDRTLLSAFSVSLWHTHWFSVAAMRAWWVCGFLPFLAAAAAAADPAKGNWEPLIRLPTEKGDAPAPAASAAEDGVTKWAVFVAGSSGYGNYRHQADVCHAYQILRKGGLKEENIVVFMYDDIAKNDLNPRPGVIINHPKGEDVYAGVPKDYTGKQVTAKNFFAVLLGNKTAVTGGSGKVINSKPKDHIFIYYADHGGPGVLGMPNRPYIYAGDFIKVLREKHASKSYSKM
;
A
#
# COMPACT_ATOMS: atom_id res chain seq x y z
N HIS A 1 -66.22 -20.07 -1.61
CA HIS A 1 -66.55 -21.46 -1.24
C HIS A 1 -65.40 -22.38 -1.66
N ALA A 2 -64.61 -22.88 -0.70
CA ALA A 2 -63.74 -24.08 -0.74
C ALA A 2 -62.70 -23.95 0.40
N THR A 3 -62.97 -24.47 1.60
CA THR A 3 -62.60 -25.80 2.12
C THR A 3 -61.24 -25.79 2.85
N GLN A 4 -61.34 -25.98 4.17
CA GLN A 4 -60.27 -26.17 5.15
C GLN A 4 -59.42 -27.43 4.85
N ILE A 5 -58.13 -27.38 5.20
CA ILE A 5 -57.34 -28.57 5.52
C ILE A 5 -56.70 -28.39 6.90
N ARG A 6 -57.08 -29.29 7.81
CA ARG A 6 -56.51 -29.51 9.15
C ARG A 6 -55.12 -30.16 9.03
N ARG A 7 -54.18 -29.80 9.90
CA ARG A 7 -53.09 -30.70 10.31
C ARG A 7 -53.11 -30.84 11.83
N ALA A 8 -53.20 -32.09 12.26
CA ALA A 8 -53.38 -32.51 13.63
C ALA A 8 -52.06 -32.47 14.41
N ALA A 9 -52.18 -32.08 15.68
CA ALA A 9 -51.21 -32.29 16.73
C ALA A 9 -51.23 -33.77 17.18
N GLY A 10 -50.06 -34.29 17.55
CA GLY A 10 -49.89 -35.56 18.25
C GLY A 10 -48.83 -35.40 19.32
N ALA A 11 -49.26 -35.44 20.58
CA ALA A 11 -48.45 -35.34 21.79
C ALA A 11 -48.20 -36.73 22.41
N ASN A 12 -47.32 -36.73 23.43
CA ASN A 12 -47.00 -37.78 24.41
C ASN A 12 -45.96 -38.84 23.98
N ARG A 13 -45.01 -39.26 24.82
CA ARG A 13 -44.94 -39.23 26.29
C ARG A 13 -43.50 -39.37 26.82
N LEU A 14 -43.29 -38.76 27.99
CA LEU A 14 -42.21 -38.92 28.98
C LEU A 14 -41.95 -40.37 29.42
N VAL A 15 -40.70 -40.68 29.81
CA VAL A 15 -40.14 -41.22 31.10
C VAL A 15 -38.60 -41.27 30.90
N GLY A 16 -37.64 -40.95 31.77
CA GLY A 16 -37.57 -40.49 33.16
C GLY A 16 -36.09 -40.46 33.59
N VAL A 17 -35.65 -39.31 34.14
CA VAL A 17 -34.89 -39.10 35.39
C VAL A 17 -33.79 -40.10 35.80
N SER A 18 -32.56 -39.60 35.98
CA SER A 18 -31.81 -39.68 37.26
C SER A 18 -30.55 -38.79 37.28
N HIS A 19 -30.50 -37.90 38.26
CA HIS A 19 -29.35 -37.10 38.72
C HIS A 19 -28.27 -37.97 39.37
N VAL A 20 -26.98 -37.58 39.26
CA VAL A 20 -25.98 -37.61 40.36
C VAL A 20 -24.89 -36.55 40.14
N SER A 21 -24.57 -35.80 41.19
CA SER A 21 -23.33 -35.05 41.51
C SER A 21 -23.30 -34.91 43.05
N PRO A 22 -22.21 -34.53 43.72
CA PRO A 22 -20.76 -34.59 43.44
C PRO A 22 -19.99 -35.32 44.59
N SER A 23 -18.66 -35.46 44.51
CA SER A 23 -17.84 -35.78 45.70
C SER A 23 -16.46 -35.11 45.68
N GLN A 24 -16.18 -34.37 46.75
CA GLN A 24 -14.85 -33.92 47.21
C GLN A 24 -14.12 -35.07 47.93
N GLY A 25 -12.79 -34.97 48.06
CA GLY A 25 -12.04 -35.66 49.12
C GLY A 25 -10.60 -36.06 48.81
N ASP A 26 -9.67 -35.29 49.37
CA ASP A 26 -8.41 -35.70 50.03
C ASP A 26 -7.05 -35.80 49.30
N ASP A 27 -6.14 -34.96 49.78
CA ASP A 27 -4.66 -34.98 49.77
C ASP A 27 -4.18 -35.64 51.09
N PRO A 28 -3.03 -36.36 51.15
CA PRO A 28 -1.81 -35.70 51.65
C PRO A 28 -0.46 -36.18 51.05
N ARG A 29 0.42 -35.20 50.77
CA ARG A 29 1.87 -35.11 51.05
C ARG A 29 2.75 -36.38 50.95
N THR A 30 3.83 -36.33 50.15
CA THR A 30 5.23 -36.08 50.60
C THR A 30 6.29 -36.38 49.51
N THR A 31 7.36 -35.56 49.53
CA THR A 31 8.73 -35.78 49.00
C THR A 31 8.89 -35.87 47.47
N GLY A 32 9.89 -35.32 46.79
CA GLY A 32 11.05 -34.54 47.16
C GLY A 32 11.98 -34.47 45.93
N GLN A 33 12.70 -33.35 45.82
CA GLN A 33 13.96 -33.18 45.08
C GLN A 33 13.95 -33.10 43.54
N GLY A 34 14.69 -32.11 43.03
CA GLY A 34 15.57 -32.32 41.87
C GLY A 34 15.26 -31.54 40.59
N LEU A 35 15.52 -30.22 40.59
CA LEU A 35 15.85 -29.48 39.36
C LEU A 35 17.24 -29.92 38.86
N PRO A 36 17.43 -30.29 37.58
CA PRO A 36 18.73 -30.22 36.94
C PRO A 36 18.90 -28.90 36.19
N ARG A 37 19.98 -28.21 36.54
CA ARG A 37 20.51 -27.01 35.91
C ARG A 37 20.92 -27.26 34.45
N ALA A 38 20.78 -26.20 33.65
CA ALA A 38 21.35 -26.07 32.33
C ALA A 38 22.90 -26.28 32.32
N PRO A 39 23.47 -26.91 31.28
CA PRO A 39 24.90 -27.06 31.15
C PRO A 39 25.58 -25.73 30.77
N ARG A 40 26.56 -25.35 31.60
CA ARG A 40 27.47 -24.23 31.39
C ARG A 40 28.58 -24.68 30.44
N VAL A 41 28.46 -24.34 29.16
CA VAL A 41 29.55 -24.54 28.19
C VAL A 41 30.57 -23.42 28.38
N ARG A 42 31.77 -23.80 28.80
CA ARG A 42 32.96 -22.97 28.92
C ARG A 42 33.60 -22.93 27.52
N GLY A 43 33.35 -21.87 26.76
CA GLY A 43 33.95 -21.62 25.45
C GLY A 43 35.04 -20.57 25.57
N GLU A 44 36.23 -20.91 25.12
CA GLU A 44 37.48 -20.17 25.23
C GLU A 44 37.47 -18.87 24.41
N HIS A 45 38.02 -17.79 25.01
CA HIS A 45 38.33 -16.56 24.32
C HIS A 45 39.55 -16.77 23.41
N ALA A 46 39.33 -16.94 22.11
CA ALA A 46 40.38 -16.77 21.10
C ALA A 46 40.39 -15.30 20.62
N ALA A 47 41.37 -14.54 21.10
CA ALA A 47 41.70 -13.22 20.61
C ALA A 47 42.27 -13.33 19.18
N ALA A 48 41.53 -12.83 18.19
CA ALA A 48 42.06 -12.64 16.85
C ALA A 48 42.95 -11.38 16.82
N ALA A 49 44.26 -11.59 16.93
CA ALA A 49 45.26 -10.57 16.66
C ALA A 49 45.30 -10.28 15.16
N ILE A 50 44.86 -9.08 14.77
CA ILE A 50 45.12 -8.53 13.44
C ILE A 50 46.60 -8.12 13.40
N LYS A 51 47.41 -8.93 12.71
CA LYS A 51 48.79 -8.59 12.36
C LYS A 51 48.79 -7.45 11.35
N CYS A 52 49.26 -6.28 11.76
CA CYS A 52 49.79 -5.27 10.83
C CYS A 52 51.04 -5.85 10.13
N GLY A 53 50.94 -6.05 8.82
CA GLY A 53 52.08 -6.36 7.95
C GLY A 53 52.62 -5.10 7.27
N PRO A 54 53.92 -5.05 6.91
CA PRO A 54 54.62 -3.81 6.58
C PRO A 54 54.44 -3.43 5.11
N ASN A 55 54.30 -2.12 4.90
CA ASN A 55 54.34 -1.43 3.62
C ASN A 55 55.77 -1.43 3.03
N PRO A 56 55.97 -1.82 1.75
CA PRO A 56 57.20 -1.54 1.07
C PRO A 56 56.99 -0.75 -0.25
N ARG A 57 57.88 0.25 -0.39
CA ARG A 57 58.49 0.78 -1.62
C ARG A 57 57.95 2.09 -2.22
N ARG A 58 58.74 3.13 -1.90
CA ARG A 58 59.17 4.22 -2.79
C ARG A 58 59.67 3.73 -4.14
N HIS A 59 59.55 4.59 -5.16
CA HIS A 59 60.40 4.90 -6.33
C HIS A 59 59.43 5.49 -7.38
N ASP A 60 59.71 6.52 -8.17
CA ASP A 60 60.86 7.39 -8.35
C ASP A 60 60.35 8.65 -9.05
N ARG A 61 60.88 9.82 -8.71
CA ARG A 61 60.74 11.04 -9.50
C ARG A 61 61.96 11.10 -10.39
N THR A 62 61.75 11.11 -11.72
CA THR A 62 62.46 11.93 -12.72
C THR A 62 62.21 11.33 -14.11
N LEU A 63 61.80 12.15 -15.09
CA LEU A 63 62.68 12.60 -16.18
C LEU A 63 61.89 13.26 -17.33
N LEU A 64 62.41 14.44 -17.71
CA LEU A 64 62.57 14.96 -19.08
C LEU A 64 61.30 15.27 -19.92
N SER A 65 61.09 16.55 -20.20
CA SER A 65 61.68 17.13 -21.42
C SER A 65 61.55 18.65 -21.43
N ALA A 66 62.68 19.28 -21.68
CA ALA A 66 62.84 20.70 -21.91
C ALA A 66 62.17 21.15 -23.23
N PHE A 67 61.57 22.33 -23.23
CA PHE A 67 61.71 23.30 -24.32
C PHE A 67 61.53 24.70 -23.72
N SER A 68 62.64 25.42 -23.61
CA SER A 68 62.67 26.86 -23.34
C SER A 68 63.53 27.49 -24.43
N VAL A 69 62.89 28.17 -25.37
CA VAL A 69 63.46 29.25 -26.18
C VAL A 69 62.30 30.24 -26.35
N SER A 70 62.17 31.20 -25.45
CA SER A 70 62.80 32.53 -25.51
C SER A 70 61.87 33.56 -26.17
N LEU A 71 61.96 34.77 -25.62
CA LEU A 71 61.80 36.05 -26.30
C LEU A 71 60.45 36.81 -26.26
N TRP A 72 60.50 37.83 -25.40
CA TRP A 72 59.94 39.18 -25.48
C TRP A 72 58.48 39.43 -25.10
N HIS A 73 58.40 40.20 -24.01
CA HIS A 73 57.30 41.08 -23.68
C HIS A 73 56.93 41.98 -24.87
N THR A 74 55.65 42.01 -25.22
CA THR A 74 54.93 43.27 -25.45
C THR A 74 53.49 43.09 -24.96
N HIS A 75 53.27 43.43 -23.69
CA HIS A 75 51.97 43.87 -23.23
C HIS A 75 51.76 45.29 -23.75
N TRP A 76 50.74 45.49 -24.58
CA TRP A 76 49.81 46.64 -24.54
C TRP A 76 49.11 46.79 -25.88
N PHE A 77 47.96 46.13 -26.03
CA PHE A 77 46.81 46.72 -26.70
C PHE A 77 45.52 46.29 -25.97
N SER A 78 45.07 47.20 -25.11
CA SER A 78 43.69 47.46 -24.67
C SER A 78 42.80 46.35 -24.11
N VAL A 79 42.66 46.38 -22.78
CA VAL A 79 41.53 45.82 -21.99
C VAL A 79 40.14 46.31 -22.49
N ALA A 80 40.09 47.31 -23.38
CA ALA A 80 38.87 47.78 -24.02
C ALA A 80 38.25 46.77 -25.01
N ALA A 81 39.05 45.92 -25.68
CA ALA A 81 38.52 44.93 -26.63
C ALA A 81 37.79 43.76 -25.92
N MET A 82 38.21 43.43 -24.70
CA MET A 82 37.60 42.34 -23.91
C MET A 82 36.28 42.76 -23.24
N ARG A 83 36.06 44.07 -23.02
CA ARG A 83 34.77 44.60 -22.51
C ARG A 83 33.73 44.77 -23.61
N ALA A 84 34.13 45.08 -24.84
CA ALA A 84 33.21 45.17 -25.98
C ALA A 84 32.65 43.80 -26.38
N TRP A 85 33.41 42.72 -26.17
CA TRP A 85 32.94 41.37 -26.48
C TRP A 85 31.93 40.82 -25.44
N TRP A 86 31.98 41.30 -24.19
CA TRP A 86 31.06 40.88 -23.15
C TRP A 86 29.73 41.66 -23.14
N VAL A 87 29.72 42.91 -23.60
CA VAL A 87 28.50 43.75 -23.63
C VAL A 87 27.70 43.57 -24.94
N CYS A 88 28.35 43.32 -26.08
CA CYS A 88 27.65 43.21 -27.37
C CYS A 88 27.44 41.77 -27.87
N GLY A 89 28.10 40.76 -27.28
CA GLY A 89 28.02 39.36 -27.73
C GLY A 89 27.09 38.45 -26.91
N PHE A 90 26.94 38.69 -25.60
CA PHE A 90 26.21 37.77 -24.70
C PHE A 90 24.82 38.25 -24.26
N LEU A 91 24.51 39.55 -24.37
CA LEU A 91 23.18 40.07 -24.05
C LEU A 91 22.10 39.89 -25.14
N PRO A 92 22.42 39.81 -26.45
CA PRO A 92 21.39 39.47 -27.45
C PRO A 92 20.99 37.99 -27.42
N PHE A 93 21.88 37.09 -26.98
CA PHE A 93 21.59 35.66 -26.93
C PHE A 93 20.77 35.24 -25.69
N LEU A 94 20.80 36.03 -24.61
CA LEU A 94 19.91 35.82 -23.46
C LEU A 94 18.50 36.40 -23.70
N ALA A 95 18.38 37.46 -24.51
CA ALA A 95 17.09 38.04 -24.87
C ALA A 95 16.33 37.22 -25.93
N ALA A 96 17.04 36.58 -26.88
CA ALA A 96 16.42 35.70 -27.87
C ALA A 96 15.97 34.34 -27.26
N ALA A 97 16.64 33.85 -26.21
CA ALA A 97 16.20 32.67 -25.48
C ALA A 97 14.98 32.92 -24.56
N ALA A 98 14.77 34.17 -24.13
CA ALA A 98 13.61 34.56 -23.33
C ALA A 98 12.34 34.82 -24.17
N ALA A 99 12.48 35.13 -25.47
CA ALA A 99 11.36 35.36 -26.38
C ALA A 99 10.88 34.11 -27.14
N ALA A 100 11.63 33.00 -27.08
CA ALA A 100 11.22 31.70 -27.62
C ALA A 100 10.67 30.74 -26.53
N ALA A 101 10.62 31.18 -25.28
CA ALA A 101 9.85 30.52 -24.24
C ALA A 101 8.38 30.87 -24.44
N ASP A 102 7.70 30.08 -25.27
CA ASP A 102 6.24 30.00 -25.27
C ASP A 102 5.78 29.85 -23.81
N PRO A 103 5.00 30.79 -23.24
CA PRO A 103 4.38 30.59 -21.95
C PRO A 103 3.20 29.65 -22.20
N ALA A 104 3.50 28.42 -22.58
CA ALA A 104 2.69 27.28 -22.26
C ALA A 104 2.69 27.19 -20.73
N LYS A 105 1.85 28.04 -20.13
CA LYS A 105 1.29 27.85 -18.80
C LYS A 105 1.02 26.36 -18.71
N GLY A 106 1.75 25.69 -17.83
CA GLY A 106 1.43 24.33 -17.42
C GLY A 106 0.05 24.37 -16.79
N ASN A 107 -0.96 24.30 -17.65
CA ASN A 107 -2.35 24.15 -17.28
C ASN A 107 -2.47 22.70 -16.84
N TRP A 108 -2.06 22.45 -15.60
CA TRP A 108 -2.53 21.29 -14.86
C TRP A 108 -4.03 21.52 -14.69
N GLU A 109 -4.82 21.13 -15.70
CA GLU A 109 -6.25 20.92 -15.51
C GLU A 109 -6.37 20.03 -14.27
N PRO A 110 -7.06 20.46 -13.20
CA PRO A 110 -7.36 19.57 -12.10
C PRO A 110 -8.26 18.48 -12.66
N LEU A 111 -7.67 17.32 -12.95
CA LEU A 111 -8.37 16.13 -13.44
C LEU A 111 -9.43 15.63 -12.44
N ILE A 112 -9.47 16.21 -11.24
CA ILE A 112 -10.48 16.00 -10.22
C ILE A 112 -11.42 17.21 -10.24
N ARG A 113 -12.45 17.16 -11.08
CA ARG A 113 -13.60 18.06 -10.96
C ARG A 113 -14.53 17.56 -9.85
N LEU A 114 -14.98 18.47 -8.99
CA LEU A 114 -16.03 18.16 -8.02
C LEU A 114 -17.35 17.91 -8.76
N PRO A 115 -18.22 16.99 -8.28
CA PRO A 115 -19.53 16.74 -8.89
C PRO A 115 -20.43 17.98 -9.01
N THR A 116 -20.10 19.04 -8.26
CA THR A 116 -20.81 20.32 -8.22
C THR A 116 -20.29 21.36 -9.22
N GLU A 117 -19.18 21.11 -9.91
CA GLU A 117 -18.74 21.99 -10.98
C GLU A 117 -19.70 21.90 -12.16
N LYS A 118 -20.27 23.04 -12.53
CA LYS A 118 -21.38 23.16 -13.49
C LYS A 118 -20.86 22.95 -14.91
N GLY A 119 -20.63 21.70 -15.27
CA GLY A 119 -20.49 21.19 -16.62
C GLY A 119 -21.20 19.85 -16.67
N ASP A 120 -22.37 19.83 -17.30
CA ASP A 120 -23.20 18.65 -17.60
C ASP A 120 -23.13 17.53 -16.57
N ALA A 121 -23.87 17.69 -15.47
CA ALA A 121 -24.10 16.62 -14.52
C ALA A 121 -24.56 15.36 -15.29
N PRO A 122 -23.84 14.23 -15.20
CA PRO A 122 -24.36 13.00 -15.76
C PRO A 122 -25.65 12.67 -15.04
N ALA A 123 -26.74 12.55 -15.79
CA ALA A 123 -27.97 11.92 -15.34
C ALA A 123 -27.62 10.62 -14.60
N PRO A 124 -28.39 10.20 -13.58
CA PRO A 124 -28.08 9.03 -12.77
C PRO A 124 -27.88 7.83 -13.69
N ALA A 125 -26.62 7.46 -13.90
CA ALA A 125 -26.24 6.37 -14.75
C ALA A 125 -26.54 5.07 -13.98
N ALA A 126 -27.79 4.63 -14.06
CA ALA A 126 -28.01 3.22 -14.30
C ALA A 126 -27.30 2.91 -15.63
N SER A 127 -25.98 2.68 -15.56
CA SER A 127 -25.19 2.36 -16.75
C SER A 127 -25.77 1.07 -17.29
N ALA A 128 -26.37 1.13 -18.49
CA ALA A 128 -26.54 -0.04 -19.32
C ALA A 128 -25.26 -0.86 -19.20
N ALA A 129 -25.39 -2.13 -18.83
CA ALA A 129 -24.25 -3.02 -18.79
C ALA A 129 -23.67 -3.02 -20.21
N GLU A 130 -22.52 -2.36 -20.39
CA GLU A 130 -21.71 -2.54 -21.59
C GLU A 130 -21.34 -4.02 -21.61
N ASP A 131 -22.00 -4.79 -22.48
CA ASP A 131 -21.88 -6.24 -22.50
C ASP A 131 -20.41 -6.66 -22.57
N GLY A 132 -19.97 -7.37 -21.52
CA GLY A 132 -18.59 -7.87 -21.40
C GLY A 132 -17.58 -6.94 -20.71
N VAL A 133 -17.97 -5.75 -20.20
CA VAL A 133 -17.10 -4.92 -19.35
C VAL A 133 -17.20 -5.35 -17.89
N THR A 134 -16.09 -5.81 -17.32
CA THR A 134 -16.01 -6.10 -15.88
C THR A 134 -15.48 -4.88 -15.14
N LYS A 135 -16.21 -4.45 -14.10
CA LYS A 135 -15.73 -3.46 -13.15
C LYS A 135 -15.01 -4.21 -12.01
N TRP A 136 -13.85 -3.72 -11.61
CA TRP A 136 -13.01 -4.25 -10.54
C TRP A 136 -12.76 -3.17 -9.49
N ALA A 137 -12.52 -3.57 -8.25
CA ALA A 137 -12.11 -2.64 -7.20
C ALA A 137 -11.02 -3.22 -6.30
N VAL A 138 -10.11 -2.36 -5.86
CA VAL A 138 -9.13 -2.65 -4.81
C VAL A 138 -9.29 -1.64 -3.70
N PHE A 139 -9.54 -2.11 -2.48
CA PHE A 139 -9.66 -1.29 -1.29
C PHE A 139 -8.53 -1.57 -0.32
N VAL A 140 -7.88 -0.51 0.18
CA VAL A 140 -6.72 -0.63 1.07
C VAL A 140 -6.86 0.29 2.27
N ALA A 141 -6.87 -0.30 3.46
CA ALA A 141 -6.63 0.39 4.71
C ALA A 141 -5.15 0.19 5.07
N GLY A 142 -4.36 1.27 4.97
CA GLY A 142 -2.90 1.22 5.13
C GLY A 142 -2.40 1.22 6.57
N SER A 143 -3.28 1.12 7.57
CA SER A 143 -2.91 1.07 8.98
C SER A 143 -3.70 0.05 9.79
N SER A 144 -3.23 -0.14 11.02
CA SER A 144 -3.80 -0.97 12.07
C SER A 144 -3.88 -0.19 13.39
N GLY A 145 -4.48 -0.80 14.40
CA GLY A 145 -4.69 -0.23 15.72
C GLY A 145 -5.97 0.60 15.81
N TYR A 146 -6.62 0.56 16.98
CA TYR A 146 -7.92 1.19 17.19
C TYR A 146 -7.91 2.72 16.99
N GLY A 147 -6.79 3.40 17.26
CA GLY A 147 -6.63 4.83 16.95
C GLY A 147 -6.73 5.17 15.45
N ASN A 148 -6.65 4.16 14.59
CA ASN A 148 -6.80 4.27 13.13
C ASN A 148 -8.12 3.67 12.63
N TYR A 149 -9.10 3.44 13.51
CA TYR A 149 -10.44 2.90 13.22
C TYR A 149 -11.02 3.39 11.88
N ARG A 150 -10.94 4.71 11.65
CA ARG A 150 -11.52 5.39 10.49
C ARG A 150 -11.07 4.82 9.14
N HIS A 151 -9.81 4.40 9.01
CA HIS A 151 -9.30 3.91 7.72
C HIS A 151 -9.91 2.56 7.31
N GLN A 152 -10.14 1.67 8.27
CA GLN A 152 -10.83 0.41 8.00
C GLN A 152 -12.35 0.62 7.86
N ALA A 153 -12.93 1.57 8.61
CA ALA A 153 -14.33 1.97 8.44
C ALA A 153 -14.60 2.55 7.04
N ASP A 154 -13.68 3.35 6.50
CA ASP A 154 -13.72 3.90 5.14
C ASP A 154 -13.71 2.80 4.08
N VAL A 155 -12.79 1.83 4.19
CA VAL A 155 -12.72 0.67 3.30
C VAL A 155 -13.99 -0.18 3.36
N CYS A 156 -14.49 -0.46 4.57
CA CYS A 156 -15.73 -1.20 4.77
C CYS A 156 -16.90 -0.47 4.13
N HIS A 157 -17.00 0.85 4.31
CA HIS A 157 -18.07 1.65 3.71
C HIS A 157 -17.99 1.69 2.18
N ALA A 158 -16.79 1.88 1.61
CA ALA A 158 -16.55 1.82 0.17
C ALA A 158 -16.99 0.48 -0.43
N TYR A 159 -16.73 -0.63 0.28
CA TYR A 159 -17.24 -1.95 -0.09
C TYR A 159 -18.76 -1.99 -0.14
N GLN A 160 -19.45 -1.50 0.89
CA GLN A 160 -20.91 -1.49 0.91
C GLN A 160 -21.49 -0.69 -0.27
N ILE A 161 -20.89 0.45 -0.61
CA ILE A 161 -21.32 1.29 -1.75
C ILE A 161 -21.21 0.50 -3.06
N LEU A 162 -20.06 -0.10 -3.35
CA LEU A 162 -19.89 -0.82 -4.61
C LEU A 162 -20.70 -2.12 -4.68
N ARG A 163 -20.89 -2.82 -3.56
CA ARG A 163 -21.78 -4.00 -3.50
C ARG A 163 -23.23 -3.62 -3.77
N LYS A 164 -23.73 -2.54 -3.14
CA LYS A 164 -25.08 -1.99 -3.42
C LYS A 164 -25.20 -1.52 -4.89
N GLY A 165 -24.11 -1.03 -5.47
CA GLY A 165 -24.00 -0.68 -6.89
C GLY A 165 -23.89 -1.86 -7.86
N GLY A 166 -24.01 -3.11 -7.38
CA GLY A 166 -24.03 -4.31 -8.22
C GLY A 166 -22.65 -4.89 -8.55
N LEU A 167 -21.57 -4.36 -7.98
CA LEU A 167 -20.24 -4.92 -8.18
C LEU A 167 -20.12 -6.28 -7.48
N LYS A 168 -19.69 -7.30 -8.22
CA LYS A 168 -19.55 -8.66 -7.68
C LYS A 168 -18.37 -8.74 -6.72
N GLU A 169 -18.55 -9.48 -5.62
CA GLU A 169 -17.50 -9.67 -4.59
C GLU A 169 -16.21 -10.30 -5.15
N GLU A 170 -16.35 -11.19 -6.13
CA GLU A 170 -15.22 -11.82 -6.83
C GLU A 170 -14.31 -10.81 -7.54
N ASN A 171 -14.83 -9.61 -7.86
CA ASN A 171 -14.11 -8.53 -8.51
C ASN A 171 -13.67 -7.41 -7.54
N ILE A 172 -13.90 -7.58 -6.24
CA ILE A 172 -13.48 -6.65 -5.21
C ILE A 172 -12.41 -7.33 -4.36
N VAL A 173 -11.23 -6.72 -4.30
CA VAL A 173 -10.12 -7.16 -3.44
C VAL A 173 -10.01 -6.22 -2.24
N VAL A 174 -10.07 -6.76 -1.03
CA VAL A 174 -10.00 -5.97 0.20
C VAL A 174 -8.73 -6.24 1.00
N PHE A 175 -7.98 -5.17 1.27
CA PHE A 175 -6.88 -5.12 2.21
C PHE A 175 -7.31 -4.32 3.45
N MET A 176 -7.39 -4.99 4.58
CA MET A 176 -7.59 -4.32 5.87
C MET A 176 -7.01 -5.17 6.99
N TYR A 177 -6.38 -4.56 7.99
CA TYR A 177 -5.68 -5.34 9.01
C TYR A 177 -6.61 -6.23 9.83
N ASP A 178 -7.89 -5.85 9.94
CA ASP A 178 -8.98 -6.61 10.57
C ASP A 178 -8.87 -6.72 12.11
N ASP A 179 -8.34 -5.69 12.74
CA ASP A 179 -8.14 -5.57 14.19
C ASP A 179 -9.08 -4.57 14.87
N ILE A 180 -10.15 -4.15 14.18
CA ILE A 180 -11.11 -3.15 14.67
C ILE A 180 -12.39 -3.78 15.21
N ALA A 181 -13.04 -4.66 14.44
CA ALA A 181 -14.35 -5.20 14.81
C ALA A 181 -14.31 -5.97 16.14
N LYS A 182 -13.23 -6.69 16.42
CA LYS A 182 -13.03 -7.46 17.67
C LYS A 182 -12.04 -6.82 18.63
N ASN A 183 -11.74 -5.53 18.46
CA ASN A 183 -10.84 -4.83 19.37
C ASN A 183 -11.48 -4.69 20.76
N ASP A 184 -10.70 -4.83 21.83
CA ASP A 184 -11.20 -4.64 23.21
C ASP A 184 -11.71 -3.21 23.45
N LEU A 185 -11.21 -2.23 22.69
CA LEU A 185 -11.66 -0.84 22.75
C LEU A 185 -12.92 -0.57 21.92
N ASN A 186 -13.41 -1.55 21.13
CA ASN A 186 -14.63 -1.39 20.36
C ASN A 186 -15.86 -1.56 21.25
N PRO A 187 -16.65 -0.50 21.51
CA PRO A 187 -17.84 -0.59 22.37
C PRO A 187 -18.97 -1.40 21.74
N ARG A 188 -18.87 -1.73 20.44
CA ARG A 188 -19.84 -2.54 19.69
C ARG A 188 -19.11 -3.70 19.00
N PRO A 189 -18.74 -4.76 19.74
CA PRO A 189 -17.99 -5.89 19.17
C PRO A 189 -18.69 -6.49 17.94
N GLY A 190 -17.91 -6.73 16.89
CA GLY A 190 -18.36 -7.25 15.60
C GLY A 190 -18.94 -6.20 14.65
N VAL A 191 -19.08 -4.93 15.08
CA VAL A 191 -19.63 -3.84 14.26
C VAL A 191 -18.57 -2.80 13.98
N ILE A 192 -18.57 -2.26 12.75
CA ILE A 192 -17.85 -1.05 12.39
C ILE A 192 -18.85 -0.09 11.73
N ILE A 193 -19.04 1.09 12.28
CA ILE A 193 -19.79 2.19 11.64
C ILE A 193 -18.82 3.19 10.98
N ASN A 194 -19.24 3.85 9.89
CA ASN A 194 -18.50 4.96 9.28
C ASN A 194 -19.30 6.28 9.25
N HIS A 195 -20.32 6.38 10.10
CA HIS A 195 -21.11 7.59 10.33
C HIS A 195 -21.71 7.51 11.75
N PRO A 196 -21.83 8.61 12.52
CA PRO A 196 -22.30 8.56 13.91
C PRO A 196 -23.66 7.87 14.11
N LYS A 197 -24.56 8.00 13.13
CA LYS A 197 -25.86 7.33 13.09
C LYS A 197 -25.96 6.28 11.96
N GLY A 198 -24.81 5.83 11.46
CA GLY A 198 -24.74 4.89 10.35
C GLY A 198 -25.00 3.44 10.78
N GLU A 199 -25.33 2.62 9.79
CA GLU A 199 -25.42 1.18 9.93
C GLU A 199 -24.03 0.54 10.05
N ASP A 200 -24.00 -0.77 10.36
CA ASP A 200 -22.78 -1.55 10.27
C ASP A 200 -22.29 -1.62 8.81
N VAL A 201 -21.03 -1.29 8.60
CA VAL A 201 -20.36 -1.42 7.30
C VAL A 201 -19.42 -2.62 7.24
N TYR A 202 -19.17 -3.33 8.35
CA TYR A 202 -18.22 -4.46 8.42
C TYR A 202 -18.80 -5.79 7.91
N ALA A 203 -20.08 -6.06 8.20
CA ALA A 203 -20.72 -7.29 7.78
C ALA A 203 -20.60 -7.53 6.27
N GLY A 204 -20.20 -8.74 5.90
CA GLY A 204 -20.05 -9.16 4.50
C GLY A 204 -18.82 -8.61 3.78
N VAL A 205 -17.96 -7.80 4.41
CA VAL A 205 -16.71 -7.33 3.79
C VAL A 205 -15.71 -8.50 3.67
N PRO A 206 -15.19 -8.80 2.47
CA PRO A 206 -14.21 -9.85 2.24
C PRO A 206 -12.94 -9.65 3.05
N LYS A 207 -12.30 -10.75 3.43
CA LYS A 207 -11.04 -10.79 4.17
C LYS A 207 -9.92 -11.30 3.27
N ASP A 208 -9.74 -10.66 2.11
CA ASP A 208 -8.79 -11.14 1.10
C ASP A 208 -7.34 -11.08 1.60
N TYR A 209 -6.96 -9.95 2.21
CA TYR A 209 -5.66 -9.76 2.82
C TYR A 209 -5.81 -9.05 4.17
N THR A 210 -5.52 -9.77 5.24
CA THR A 210 -5.65 -9.25 6.62
C THR A 210 -4.38 -9.44 7.44
N GLY A 211 -4.30 -8.73 8.57
CA GLY A 211 -3.15 -8.76 9.48
C GLY A 211 -1.82 -8.57 8.74
N LYS A 212 -0.92 -9.55 8.90
CA LYS A 212 0.44 -9.54 8.32
C LYS A 212 0.48 -9.57 6.79
N GLN A 213 -0.64 -9.85 6.12
CA GLN A 213 -0.72 -9.96 4.67
C GLN A 213 -0.99 -8.61 4.00
N VAL A 214 -1.36 -7.59 4.78
CA VAL A 214 -1.52 -6.21 4.29
C VAL A 214 -0.14 -5.60 4.08
N THR A 215 0.47 -5.90 2.94
CA THR A 215 1.84 -5.53 2.58
C THR A 215 1.88 -4.85 1.22
N ALA A 216 2.82 -3.93 1.00
CA ALA A 216 3.02 -3.28 -0.31
C ALA A 216 3.26 -4.32 -1.42
N LYS A 217 4.00 -5.39 -1.10
CA LYS A 217 4.25 -6.52 -2.03
C LYS A 217 2.95 -7.17 -2.51
N ASN A 218 2.06 -7.53 -1.61
CA ASN A 218 0.78 -8.14 -1.98
C ASN A 218 -0.10 -7.14 -2.74
N PHE A 219 -0.15 -5.88 -2.32
CA PHE A 219 -0.90 -4.85 -3.03
C PHE A 219 -0.44 -4.69 -4.49
N PHE A 220 0.87 -4.60 -4.73
CA PHE A 220 1.41 -4.52 -6.08
C PHE A 220 1.15 -5.80 -6.90
N ALA A 221 1.30 -6.98 -6.30
CA ALA A 221 0.99 -8.24 -6.96
C ALA A 221 -0.49 -8.33 -7.36
N VAL A 222 -1.40 -7.85 -6.50
CA VAL A 222 -2.84 -7.77 -6.79
C VAL A 222 -3.13 -6.87 -7.97
N LEU A 223 -2.55 -5.67 -8.01
CA LEU A 223 -2.75 -4.73 -9.12
C LEU A 223 -2.28 -5.30 -10.46
N LEU A 224 -1.15 -6.00 -10.44
CA LEU A 224 -0.58 -6.64 -11.62
C LEU A 224 -1.29 -7.95 -12.01
N GLY A 225 -2.27 -8.42 -11.24
CA GLY A 225 -2.94 -9.69 -11.49
C GLY A 225 -2.03 -10.92 -11.27
N ASN A 226 -0.92 -10.77 -10.55
CA ASN A 226 0.08 -11.82 -10.38
C ASN A 226 -0.18 -12.65 -9.12
N LYS A 227 -1.00 -13.69 -9.26
CA LYS A 227 -1.35 -14.61 -8.15
C LYS A 227 -0.15 -15.34 -7.54
N THR A 228 0.89 -15.62 -8.33
CA THR A 228 2.09 -16.34 -7.83
C THR A 228 3.02 -15.45 -6.99
N ALA A 229 2.95 -14.13 -7.15
CA ALA A 229 3.75 -13.19 -6.36
C ALA A 229 3.12 -12.85 -5.00
N VAL A 230 1.82 -13.15 -4.83
CA VAL A 230 1.10 -12.99 -3.57
C VAL A 230 1.64 -13.95 -2.52
N THR A 231 1.75 -13.48 -1.28
CA THR A 231 2.13 -14.28 -0.11
C THR A 231 1.01 -14.26 0.92
N GLY A 232 0.38 -15.41 1.17
CA GLY A 232 -0.80 -15.52 2.05
C GLY A 232 -2.09 -14.95 1.44
N GLY A 233 -3.13 -14.83 2.25
CA GLY A 233 -4.43 -14.29 1.84
C GLY A 233 -5.27 -15.22 1.00
N SER A 234 -6.38 -14.69 0.47
CA SER A 234 -7.29 -15.43 -0.40
C SER A 234 -6.68 -15.75 -1.77
N GLY A 235 -5.61 -15.04 -2.15
CA GLY A 235 -5.02 -15.12 -3.48
C GLY A 235 -5.86 -14.45 -4.58
N LYS A 236 -6.89 -13.67 -4.21
CA LYS A 236 -7.69 -12.87 -5.14
C LYS A 236 -6.85 -11.70 -5.66
N VAL A 237 -6.78 -11.55 -6.97
CA VAL A 237 -6.01 -10.50 -7.66
C VAL A 237 -6.86 -9.83 -8.74
N ILE A 238 -6.42 -8.69 -9.26
CA ILE A 238 -7.10 -8.00 -10.37
C ILE A 238 -6.70 -8.65 -11.70
N ASN A 239 -7.36 -9.77 -12.01
CA ASN A 239 -7.22 -10.49 -13.27
C ASN A 239 -8.11 -9.90 -14.37
N SER A 240 -7.92 -8.60 -14.60
CA SER A 240 -8.72 -7.77 -15.50
C SER A 240 -8.33 -7.94 -16.98
N LYS A 241 -9.27 -7.61 -17.87
CA LYS A 241 -9.16 -7.67 -19.33
C LYS A 241 -9.08 -6.27 -19.96
N PRO A 242 -8.69 -6.12 -21.24
CA PRO A 242 -8.51 -4.80 -21.86
C PRO A 242 -9.72 -3.86 -21.84
N LYS A 243 -10.95 -4.38 -21.76
CA LYS A 243 -12.19 -3.57 -21.68
C LYS A 243 -12.60 -3.22 -20.25
N ASP A 244 -11.97 -3.83 -19.25
CA ASP A 244 -12.39 -3.74 -17.87
C ASP A 244 -12.03 -2.39 -17.25
N HIS A 245 -12.77 -2.01 -16.21
CA HIS A 245 -12.49 -0.81 -15.42
C HIS A 245 -11.99 -1.21 -14.04
N ILE A 246 -11.01 -0.48 -13.51
CA ILE A 246 -10.46 -0.71 -12.18
C ILE A 246 -10.68 0.53 -11.33
N PHE A 247 -11.17 0.37 -10.11
CA PHE A 247 -11.23 1.43 -9.12
C PHE A 247 -10.28 1.11 -7.96
N ILE A 248 -9.36 2.02 -7.64
CA ILE A 248 -8.45 1.85 -6.51
C ILE A 248 -8.81 2.91 -5.47
N TYR A 249 -9.08 2.46 -4.24
CA TYR A 249 -9.29 3.36 -3.11
C TYR A 249 -8.38 2.96 -1.95
N TYR A 250 -7.61 3.94 -1.49
CA TYR A 250 -6.63 3.81 -0.42
C TYR A 250 -6.97 4.82 0.68
N ALA A 251 -7.06 4.36 1.92
CA ALA A 251 -7.29 5.19 3.10
C ALA A 251 -6.24 4.88 4.16
N ASP A 252 -5.38 5.85 4.46
CA ASP A 252 -4.43 5.81 5.57
C ASP A 252 -3.73 7.17 5.78
N HIS A 253 -2.75 7.18 6.68
CA HIS A 253 -1.64 8.12 6.71
C HIS A 253 -0.80 8.12 5.42
N GLY A 254 -0.20 9.27 5.17
CA GLY A 254 0.80 9.47 4.13
C GLY A 254 1.80 10.55 4.53
N GLY A 255 2.85 10.67 3.74
CA GLY A 255 3.85 11.73 3.84
C GLY A 255 4.40 12.07 2.45
N PRO A 256 5.39 12.96 2.35
CA PRO A 256 5.99 13.31 1.08
C PRO A 256 6.53 12.07 0.34
N GLY A 257 5.87 11.70 -0.76
CA GLY A 257 6.28 10.57 -1.60
C GLY A 257 6.07 9.17 -1.00
N VAL A 258 5.28 9.03 0.07
CA VAL A 258 5.06 7.74 0.75
C VAL A 258 3.63 7.60 1.28
N LEU A 259 3.06 6.40 1.12
CA LEU A 259 1.81 5.98 1.76
C LEU A 259 2.13 4.90 2.81
N GLY A 260 1.46 4.94 3.96
CA GLY A 260 1.65 3.97 5.04
C GLY A 260 1.34 2.52 4.63
N MET A 261 1.82 1.57 5.41
CA MET A 261 1.35 0.18 5.40
C MET A 261 1.46 -0.33 6.84
N PRO A 262 0.53 -1.19 7.30
CA PRO A 262 0.60 -1.70 8.66
C PRO A 262 1.76 -2.70 8.82
N ASN A 263 2.23 -3.27 7.71
CA ASN A 263 3.41 -4.12 7.66
C ASN A 263 4.42 -3.51 6.68
N ARG A 264 5.61 -3.18 7.19
CA ARG A 264 6.69 -2.58 6.39
C ARG A 264 7.18 -3.55 5.30
N PRO A 265 7.73 -3.03 4.18
CA PRO A 265 7.94 -1.61 3.88
C PRO A 265 6.64 -0.86 3.53
N TYR A 266 6.71 0.47 3.60
CA TYR A 266 5.66 1.38 3.13
C TYR A 266 5.60 1.41 1.59
N ILE A 267 4.56 2.03 1.03
CA ILE A 267 4.43 2.24 -0.40
C ILE A 267 5.12 3.56 -0.77
N TYR A 268 6.23 3.49 -1.49
CA TYR A 268 6.89 4.68 -2.04
C TYR A 268 6.28 5.05 -3.40
N ALA A 269 6.14 6.34 -3.65
CA ALA A 269 5.50 6.86 -4.86
C ALA A 269 6.19 6.37 -6.14
N GLY A 270 7.53 6.30 -6.16
CA GLY A 270 8.29 5.80 -7.30
C GLY A 270 7.92 4.35 -7.66
N ASP A 271 7.85 3.47 -6.66
CA ASP A 271 7.48 2.07 -6.85
C ASP A 271 6.02 1.93 -7.28
N PHE A 272 5.12 2.69 -6.65
CA PHE A 272 3.70 2.61 -6.98
C PHE A 272 3.42 3.07 -8.42
N ILE A 273 4.02 4.19 -8.84
CA ILE A 273 3.90 4.68 -10.22
C ILE A 273 4.51 3.68 -11.21
N LYS A 274 5.61 3.01 -10.87
CA LYS A 274 6.19 1.93 -11.70
C LYS A 274 5.19 0.79 -11.89
N VAL A 275 4.51 0.35 -10.82
CA VAL A 275 3.48 -0.69 -10.89
C VAL A 275 2.29 -0.26 -11.77
N LEU A 276 1.82 0.98 -11.65
CA LEU A 276 0.74 1.50 -12.51
C LEU A 276 1.15 1.57 -13.99
N ARG A 277 2.40 1.97 -14.28
CA ARG A 277 2.96 1.96 -15.64
C ARG A 277 3.05 0.54 -16.21
N GLU A 278 3.48 -0.43 -15.41
CA GLU A 278 3.50 -1.85 -15.81
C GLU A 278 2.09 -2.37 -16.08
N LYS A 279 1.12 -2.05 -15.20
CA LYS A 279 -0.28 -2.41 -15.39
C LYS A 279 -0.85 -1.79 -16.67
N HIS A 280 -0.53 -0.53 -16.96
CA HIS A 280 -0.91 0.12 -18.22
C HIS A 280 -0.26 -0.55 -19.43
N ALA A 281 1.04 -0.83 -19.38
CA ALA A 281 1.78 -1.48 -20.47
C ALA A 281 1.24 -2.88 -20.81
N SER A 282 0.69 -3.59 -19.82
CA SER A 282 0.01 -4.88 -20.03
C SER A 282 -1.32 -4.78 -20.79
N LYS A 283 -1.87 -3.57 -20.99
CA LYS A 283 -3.16 -3.31 -21.65
C LYS A 283 -4.31 -4.12 -21.05
N SER A 284 -4.27 -4.40 -19.76
CA SER A 284 -5.24 -5.26 -19.05
C SER A 284 -6.38 -4.47 -18.38
N TYR A 285 -6.63 -3.23 -18.81
CA TYR A 285 -7.80 -2.42 -18.42
C TYR A 285 -8.02 -1.31 -19.47
N SER A 286 -9.24 -0.77 -19.53
CA SER A 286 -9.59 0.37 -20.37
C SER A 286 -9.49 1.69 -19.59
N LYS A 287 -9.97 1.70 -18.34
CA LYS A 287 -9.97 2.86 -17.46
C LYS A 287 -9.61 2.45 -16.03
N MET A 288 -8.84 3.28 -15.35
CA MET A 288 -8.46 3.13 -13.95
C MET A 288 -8.58 4.47 -13.24
#